data_AF-A0A1V2KE08-F1
#
_entry.id   AF-A0A1V2KE08-F1
#
_cell.length_a   1.000
_cell.length_b   1.000
_cell.length_c   1.000
_cell.angle_alpha   90.00
_cell.angle_beta   90.00
_cell.angle_gamma   90.00
#
_symmetry.space_group_name_H-M   'P 1'
#
loop_
_entity.id
_entity.type
_entity.pdbx_description
1 polymer ?
#
loop_
_entity_poly.entity_id
_entity_poly.type
_entity_poly.pdbx_seq_one_letter_code
_entity_poly.pdbx_strand_id
1 'polypeptide(L)'
;MSLCLACLCFAGSSIANETEELHQTALTAIAMEQVCTKANPGMNASIENAFANDLSMEKIKPEVRKVQSDPTHKAEVAAMVNTLSAPPFQSLQKQLCGAYAPK
;
A
#
# COMPACT_ATOMS: atom_id res chain seq x y z
N MET A 1 12.40 0.40 53.06
CA MET A 1 11.33 1.03 52.27
C MET A 1 12.00 1.50 50.98
N SER A 2 12.10 0.70 49.91
CA SER A 2 11.03 0.36 48.93
C SER A 2 10.43 1.65 48.34
N LEU A 3 10.39 1.92 47.04
CA LEU A 3 10.11 1.05 45.90
C LEU A 3 10.98 1.39 44.66
N CYS A 4 11.54 0.37 44.02
CA CYS A 4 11.95 0.42 42.62
C CYS A 4 10.71 0.51 41.72
N LEU A 5 10.43 1.69 41.16
CA LEU A 5 9.50 1.83 40.02
C LEU A 5 10.26 1.51 38.72
N ALA A 6 10.61 0.24 38.56
CA ALA A 6 11.10 -0.31 37.31
C ALA A 6 10.22 -1.52 36.96
N CYS A 7 9.02 -1.26 36.47
CA CYS A 7 8.17 -2.29 35.89
C CYS A 7 7.17 -1.63 34.93
N LEU A 8 7.07 -2.26 33.75
CA LEU A 8 6.12 -1.99 32.65
C LEU A 8 6.58 -0.78 31.80
N CYS A 9 7.05 -0.95 30.57
CA CYS A 9 6.36 -1.66 29.51
C CYS A 9 7.30 -2.58 28.71
N PHE A 10 6.95 -3.86 28.67
CA PHE A 10 7.43 -4.80 27.66
C PHE A 10 6.82 -4.44 26.30
N ALA A 11 7.65 -4.56 25.25
CA ALA A 11 7.29 -4.85 23.86
C ALA A 11 6.40 -3.82 23.12
N GLY A 12 7.01 -2.75 22.60
CA GLY A 12 6.40 -1.84 21.63
C GLY A 12 6.81 -2.06 20.16
N SER A 13 7.57 -3.11 19.85
CA SER A 13 8.23 -3.23 18.53
C SER A 13 7.38 -3.86 17.43
N SER A 14 6.27 -4.54 17.74
CA SER A 14 5.43 -5.19 16.72
C SER A 14 4.44 -4.22 16.05
N ILE A 15 3.86 -3.29 16.80
CA ILE A 15 2.82 -2.37 16.31
C ILE A 15 3.41 -1.31 15.35
N ALA A 16 4.64 -0.86 15.62
CA ALA A 16 5.34 0.08 14.74
C ALA A 16 5.63 -0.53 13.36
N ASN A 17 6.04 -1.81 13.32
CA ASN A 17 6.33 -2.53 12.09
C ASN A 17 5.05 -2.80 11.27
N GLU A 18 3.96 -3.18 11.92
CA GLU A 18 2.67 -3.42 11.24
C GLU A 18 2.09 -2.14 10.62
N THR A 19 2.22 -1.00 11.30
CA THR A 19 1.71 0.27 10.78
C THR A 19 2.50 0.73 9.55
N GLU A 20 3.82 0.58 9.60
CA GLU A 20 4.70 0.89 8.46
C GLU A 20 4.44 -0.04 7.28
N GLU A 21 4.26 -1.34 7.54
CA GLU A 21 3.93 -2.34 6.51
C GLU A 21 2.59 -2.03 5.82
N LEU A 22 1.55 -1.70 6.59
CA LEU A 22 0.25 -1.29 6.05
C LEU A 22 0.37 -0.02 5.19
N HIS A 23 1.17 0.95 5.63
CA HIS A 23 1.39 2.19 4.89
C HIS A 23 2.12 1.96 3.57
N GLN A 24 3.22 1.18 3.58
CA GLN A 24 3.95 0.82 2.37
C GLN A 24 3.10 0.00 1.39
N THR A 25 2.27 -0.89 1.91
CA THR A 25 1.34 -1.68 1.10
C THR A 25 0.27 -0.78 0.46
N ALA A 26 -0.26 0.19 1.21
CA ALA A 26 -1.22 1.17 0.67
C ALA A 26 -0.58 2.03 -0.44
N LEU A 27 0.63 2.57 -0.20
CA LEU A 27 1.37 3.34 -1.20
C LEU A 27 1.59 2.53 -2.49
N THR A 28 2.00 1.27 -2.34
CA THR A 28 2.24 0.35 -3.46
C THR A 28 0.97 0.06 -4.23
N ALA A 29 -0.15 -0.21 -3.53
CA ALA A 29 -1.43 -0.50 -4.17
C ALA A 29 -1.94 0.69 -5.01
N ILE A 30 -1.83 1.90 -4.47
CA ILE A 30 -2.21 3.15 -5.15
C ILE A 30 -1.29 3.42 -6.33
N ALA A 31 0.02 3.29 -6.14
CA ALA A 31 0.99 3.50 -7.20
C ALA A 31 0.80 2.50 -8.36
N MET A 32 0.50 1.23 -8.04
CA MET A 32 0.24 0.21 -9.05
C MET A 32 -1.01 0.53 -9.87
N GLU A 33 -2.10 0.99 -9.24
CA GLU A 33 -3.28 1.44 -9.98
C GLU A 33 -2.94 2.55 -11.00
N GLN A 34 -2.14 3.54 -10.59
CA GLN A 34 -1.71 4.62 -11.48
C GLN A 34 -0.83 4.11 -12.63
N VAL A 35 0.12 3.21 -12.32
CA VAL A 35 0.99 2.58 -13.32
C VAL A 35 0.16 1.78 -14.32
N CYS A 36 -0.80 0.98 -13.85
CA CYS A 36 -1.67 0.17 -14.69
C CYS A 36 -2.61 1.02 -15.55
N THR A 37 -3.18 2.07 -14.98
CA THR A 37 -4.00 3.04 -15.71
C THR A 37 -3.18 3.72 -16.82
N LYS A 38 -1.93 4.10 -16.53
CA LYS A 38 -1.04 4.70 -17.52
C LYS A 38 -0.62 3.71 -18.62
N ALA A 39 -0.33 2.46 -18.25
CA ALA A 39 0.08 1.42 -19.18
C ALA A 39 -1.08 0.93 -20.06
N ASN A 40 -2.32 0.97 -19.56
CA ASN A 40 -3.52 0.61 -20.29
C ASN A 40 -4.72 1.50 -19.88
N PRO A 41 -4.87 2.68 -20.52
CA PRO A 41 -5.93 3.64 -20.17
C PRO A 41 -7.37 3.11 -20.32
N GLY A 42 -7.59 2.06 -21.11
CA GLY A 42 -8.90 1.42 -21.28
C GLY A 42 -9.19 0.29 -20.30
N MET A 43 -8.26 -0.04 -19.40
CA MET A 43 -8.41 -1.17 -18.47
C MET A 43 -9.44 -0.91 -17.37
N ASN A 44 -9.73 0.35 -17.02
CA ASN A 44 -10.46 0.72 -15.81
C ASN A 44 -9.82 0.06 -14.56
N ALA A 45 -8.50 0.21 -14.44
CA ALA A 45 -7.75 -0.33 -13.32
C ALA A 45 -8.22 0.31 -12.01
N SER A 46 -8.43 -0.50 -10.97
CA SER A 46 -8.88 -0.03 -9.66
C SER A 46 -8.36 -0.93 -8.55
N ILE A 47 -7.99 -0.32 -7.43
CA ILE A 47 -7.60 -1.01 -6.19
C ILE A 47 -8.75 -1.89 -5.68
N GLU A 48 -9.99 -1.45 -5.82
CA GLU A 48 -11.16 -2.23 -5.42
C GLU A 48 -11.23 -3.56 -6.18
N ASN A 49 -10.90 -3.59 -7.47
CA ASN A 49 -10.83 -4.83 -8.25
C ASN A 49 -9.73 -5.77 -7.73
N ALA A 50 -8.57 -5.20 -7.37
CA ALA A 50 -7.45 -5.94 -6.80
C ALA A 50 -7.82 -6.57 -5.44
N PHE A 51 -8.62 -5.86 -4.64
CA PHE A 51 -9.04 -6.32 -3.31
C PHE A 51 -10.31 -7.18 -3.32
N ALA A 52 -11.04 -7.24 -4.44
CA ALA A 52 -12.37 -7.84 -4.51
C ALA A 52 -12.45 -9.31 -4.04
N ASN A 53 -11.33 -10.05 -4.09
CA ASN A 53 -11.29 -11.47 -3.73
C ASN A 53 -10.35 -11.80 -2.57
N ASP A 54 -9.76 -10.79 -1.91
CA ASP A 54 -8.81 -11.01 -0.83
C ASP A 54 -9.28 -10.35 0.47
N LEU A 55 -9.88 -11.17 1.34
CA LEU A 55 -10.37 -10.74 2.66
C LEU A 55 -9.24 -10.27 3.58
N SER A 56 -7.98 -10.64 3.31
CA SER A 56 -6.84 -10.13 4.08
C SER A 56 -6.58 -8.64 3.80
N MET A 57 -7.05 -8.14 2.65
CA MET A 57 -6.92 -6.73 2.25
C MET A 57 -7.91 -5.79 2.96
N GLU A 58 -8.90 -6.32 3.71
CA GLU A 58 -9.81 -5.48 4.50
C GLU A 58 -9.07 -4.61 5.52
N LYS A 59 -7.93 -5.10 6.05
CA LYS A 59 -7.09 -4.35 6.98
C LYS A 59 -6.36 -3.17 6.34
N ILE A 60 -6.16 -3.20 5.02
CA ILE A 60 -5.39 -2.19 4.27
C ILE A 60 -6.31 -1.07 3.74
N LYS A 61 -7.60 -1.35 3.51
CA LYS A 61 -8.57 -0.36 3.00
C LYS A 61 -8.60 0.96 3.79
N PRO A 62 -8.56 1.00 5.14
CA PRO A 62 -8.52 2.26 5.87
C PRO A 62 -7.27 3.09 5.56
N GLU A 63 -6.10 2.45 5.47
CA GLU A 63 -4.84 3.14 5.17
C GLU A 63 -4.79 3.61 3.71
N VAL A 64 -5.32 2.83 2.76
CA VAL A 64 -5.48 3.27 1.36
C VAL A 64 -6.33 4.55 1.28
N ARG A 65 -7.48 4.57 1.95
CA ARG A 65 -8.36 5.76 1.98
C ARG A 65 -7.65 6.96 2.59
N LYS A 66 -6.93 6.75 3.69
CA LYS A 66 -6.13 7.79 4.34
C LYS A 66 -5.10 8.37 3.37
N VAL A 67 -4.26 7.53 2.75
CA VAL A 67 -3.23 7.93 1.79
C VAL A 67 -3.82 8.63 0.55
N GLN A 68 -4.95 8.16 0.02
CA GLN A 68 -5.62 8.80 -1.12
C GLN A 68 -6.20 10.18 -0.77
N SER A 69 -6.75 10.32 0.44
CA SER A 69 -7.42 11.55 0.88
C SER A 69 -6.47 12.65 1.35
N ASP A 70 -5.27 12.28 1.83
CA ASP A 70 -4.29 13.23 2.38
C ASP A 70 -3.24 13.60 1.31
N PRO A 71 -3.20 14.87 0.87
CA PRO A 71 -2.26 15.31 -0.16
C PRO A 71 -0.79 15.28 0.28
N THR A 72 -0.48 15.15 1.57
CA THR A 72 0.90 15.08 2.07
C THR A 72 1.64 13.84 1.56
N HIS A 73 0.92 12.75 1.27
CA HIS A 73 1.49 11.50 0.76
C HIS A 73 1.72 11.48 -0.76
N LYS A 74 1.36 12.55 -1.49
CA LYS A 74 1.51 12.59 -2.96
C LYS A 74 2.94 12.34 -3.43
N ALA A 75 3.93 12.86 -2.70
CA ALA A 75 5.33 12.69 -3.04
C ALA A 75 5.77 11.22 -2.89
N GLU A 76 5.29 10.54 -1.85
CA GLU A 76 5.57 9.13 -1.60
C GLU A 76 4.94 8.23 -2.66
N VAL A 77 3.68 8.51 -3.02
CA VAL A 77 3.00 7.81 -4.12
C VAL A 77 3.75 8.02 -5.43
N ALA A 78 4.17 9.24 -5.75
CA ALA A 78 4.93 9.52 -6.97
C ALA A 78 6.29 8.82 -6.99
N ALA A 79 6.99 8.77 -5.86
CA ALA A 79 8.23 8.02 -5.72
C ALA A 79 8.00 6.53 -5.98
N MET A 80 6.93 5.95 -5.42
CA MET A 80 6.57 4.56 -5.64
C MET A 80 6.18 4.28 -7.09
N VAL A 81 5.43 5.18 -7.75
CA VAL A 81 5.13 5.09 -9.19
C VAL A 81 6.42 5.05 -10.01
N ASN A 82 7.41 5.88 -9.68
CA ASN A 82 8.70 5.89 -10.37
C ASN A 82 9.43 4.54 -10.18
N THR A 83 9.46 4.00 -8.95
CA THR A 83 10.03 2.68 -8.66
C THR A 83 9.34 1.58 -9.47
N LEU A 84 8.01 1.55 -9.49
CA LEU A 84 7.22 0.55 -10.21
C LEU A 84 7.31 0.71 -11.74
N SER A 85 7.66 1.91 -12.21
CA SER A 85 7.89 2.21 -13.64
C SER A 85 9.29 1.87 -14.11
N ALA A 86 10.21 1.53 -13.21
CA ALA A 86 11.58 1.16 -13.52
C ALA A 86 11.77 -0.37 -13.55
N PRO A 87 12.83 -0.89 -14.21
CA PRO A 87 13.19 -2.30 -14.10
C PRO A 87 13.54 -2.70 -12.65
N PRO A 88 13.22 -3.95 -12.22
CA PRO A 88 12.58 -5.02 -12.99
C PRO A 88 11.04 -4.93 -13.00
N PHE A 89 10.43 -4.02 -12.24
CA PHE A 89 8.98 -3.94 -12.10
C PHE A 89 8.27 -3.60 -13.41
N GLN A 90 8.89 -2.75 -14.24
CA GLN A 90 8.35 -2.38 -15.54
C GLN A 90 7.99 -3.60 -16.41
N SER A 91 8.81 -4.66 -16.41
CA SER A 91 8.52 -5.86 -17.20
C SER A 91 7.41 -6.73 -16.59
N LEU A 92 7.20 -6.61 -15.27
CA LEU A 92 6.15 -7.34 -14.53
C LEU A 92 4.79 -6.64 -14.56
N GLN A 93 4.72 -5.36 -14.96
CA GLN A 93 3.47 -4.59 -14.96
C GLN A 93 2.33 -5.31 -15.66
N LYS A 94 2.56 -5.94 -16.82
CA LYS A 94 1.50 -6.68 -17.54
C LYS A 94 0.88 -7.79 -16.70
N GLN A 95 1.68 -8.48 -15.90
CA GLN A 95 1.22 -9.55 -15.02
C GLN A 95 0.51 -8.97 -13.78
N LEU A 96 1.09 -7.94 -13.18
CA LEU A 96 0.58 -7.34 -11.94
C LEU A 96 -0.72 -6.57 -12.16
N CYS A 97 -0.87 -5.89 -13.31
CA CYS A 97 -2.06 -5.12 -13.64
C CYS A 97 -3.32 -5.98 -13.85
N GLY A 98 -3.16 -7.29 -14.10
CA GLY A 98 -4.31 -8.20 -14.23
C GLY A 98 -5.18 -8.26 -12.97
N ALA A 99 -4.59 -8.05 -11.78
CA ALA A 99 -5.34 -7.99 -10.53
C ALA A 99 -6.26 -6.76 -10.44
N TYR A 100 -5.87 -5.65 -11.06
CA TYR A 100 -6.56 -4.36 -11.01
C TYR A 100 -7.65 -4.22 -12.08
N ALA A 101 -7.67 -5.12 -13.06
CA ALA A 101 -8.69 -5.13 -14.10
C ALA A 101 -10.08 -5.51 -13.53
N PRO A 102 -11.18 -5.02 -14.14
CA PRO A 102 -12.54 -5.42 -13.79
C PRO A 102 -12.71 -6.94 -13.79
N LYS A 103 -13.50 -7.44 -12.84
CA LYS A 103 -13.84 -8.87 -12.69
C LYS A 103 -15.01 -9.27 -13.56
#